data_AF-A0A2I0Q7X9-F1
#
_entry.id   AF-A0A2I0Q7X9-F1
#
_cell.length_a   1.000
_cell.length_b   1.000
_cell.length_c   1.000
_cell.angle_alpha   90.00
_cell.angle_beta   90.00
_cell.angle_gamma   90.00
#
_symmetry.space_group_name_H-M   'P 1'
#
loop_
_entity.id
_entity.type
_entity.pdbx_description
1 polymer ?
#
loop_
_entity_poly.entity_id
_entity_poly.type
_entity_poly.pdbx_seq_one_letter_code
_entity_poly.pdbx_strand_id
1 'polypeptide(L)' 'MKVGVVGVGSLGQHHARVYSQIPEVELFGVCDVDKKRAEKIAKNFNAQQFSDYKELIGKVDAVSIVVPTP' A
#
# COMPACT_ATOMS: atom_id res chain seq x y z
N MET A 1 -11.33 -8.66 1.51
CA MET A 1 -10.00 -9.08 1.02
C MET A 1 -8.98 -8.06 1.47
N LYS A 2 -7.87 -8.48 2.09
CA LYS A 2 -6.77 -7.61 2.53
C LYS A 2 -5.79 -7.39 1.40
N VAL A 3 -5.55 -6.13 1.06
CA VAL A 3 -4.62 -5.75 -0.01
C VAL A 3 -3.50 -4.89 0.53
N GLY A 4 -2.26 -5.23 0.17
CA GLY A 4 -1.09 -4.38 0.34
C GLY A 4 -0.72 -3.65 -0.94
N VAL A 5 -0.23 -2.41 -0.86
CA VAL A 5 0.34 -1.68 -2.00
C VAL A 5 1.84 -1.47 -1.77
N VAL A 6 2.67 -1.95 -2.70
CA VAL A 6 4.13 -1.78 -2.65
C VAL A 6 4.55 -0.76 -3.70
N GLY A 7 5.12 0.35 -3.23
CA GLY A 7 5.33 1.58 -4.00
C GLY A 7 4.11 2.49 -3.90
N VAL A 8 4.25 3.64 -3.21
CA VAL A 8 3.25 4.71 -3.13
C VAL A 8 3.80 6.05 -3.65
N GLY A 9 4.56 5.98 -4.75
CA GLY A 9 4.85 7.13 -5.62
C GLY A 9 3.61 7.65 -6.36
N SER A 10 3.79 8.37 -7.46
CA SER A 10 2.67 9.01 -8.19
C SER A 10 1.52 8.04 -8.52
N LEU A 11 1.81 6.89 -9.14
CA LEU A 11 0.77 5.91 -9.47
C LEU A 11 0.30 5.11 -8.26
N GLY A 12 1.22 4.74 -7.36
CA GLY A 12 0.89 3.92 -6.19
C GLY A 12 -0.10 4.58 -5.23
N GLN A 13 -0.09 5.91 -5.13
CA GLN A 13 -1.09 6.66 -4.34
C GLN A 13 -2.50 6.54 -4.92
N HIS A 14 -2.63 6.44 -6.24
CA HIS A 14 -3.92 6.20 -6.88
C HIS A 14 -4.41 4.78 -6.62
N HIS A 15 -3.52 3.78 -6.64
CA HIS A 15 -3.89 2.41 -6.27
C HIS A 15 -4.35 2.33 -4.81
N ALA A 16 -3.61 2.94 -3.87
CA ALA A 16 -4.02 3.01 -2.47
C ALA A 16 -5.41 3.67 -2.31
N ARG A 17 -5.65 4.80 -2.97
CA ARG A 17 -6.97 5.48 -2.95
C ARG A 17 -8.10 4.60 -3.51
N VAL A 18 -7.86 3.92 -4.62
CA VAL A 18 -8.88 3.05 -5.23
C VAL A 18 -9.19 1.87 -4.33
N TYR A 19 -8.17 1.18 -3.80
CA TYR A 19 -8.39 0.08 -2.86
C TYR A 19 -9.08 0.52 -1.57
N SER A 20 -8.83 1.73 -1.06
CA SER A 20 -9.53 2.25 0.12
C SER A 20 -11.01 2.60 -0.14
N GLN A 21 -11.44 2.61 -1.41
CA GLN A 21 -12.81 2.97 -1.82
C GLN A 21 -13.64 1.77 -2.25
N ILE A 22 -13.03 0.59 -2.40
CA ILE A 22 -13.74 -0.65 -2.76
C ILE A 22 -14.30 -1.27 -1.47
N PRO A 23 -15.63 -1.38 -1.29
CA PRO A 23 -16.24 -1.85 -0.05
C PRO A 23 -15.78 -3.23 0.43
N GLU A 24 -15.44 -4.12 -0.50
CA GLU A 24 -15.02 -5.50 -0.23
C GLU A 24 -13.51 -5.63 0.04
N VAL A 25 -12.77 -4.52 -0.04
CA VAL A 25 -11.31 -4.48 0.13
C VAL A 25 -10.95 -3.69 1.39
N GLU A 26 -10.07 -4.29 2.19
CA GLU A 26 -9.34 -3.59 3.22
C GLU A 26 -7.97 -3.23 2.63
N LEU A 27 -7.67 -1.93 2.47
CA LEU A 27 -6.30 -1.47 2.26
C LEU A 27 -5.53 -1.69 3.56
N PHE A 28 -5.01 -2.91 3.74
CA PHE A 28 -4.33 -3.32 4.95
C PHE A 28 -3.05 -2.52 5.19
N GLY A 29 -2.28 -2.27 4.12
CA GLY A 29 -1.02 -1.59 4.25
C GLY A 29 -0.42 -1.03 2.97
N VAL A 30 0.46 -0.06 3.15
CA VAL A 30 1.27 0.53 2.10
C VAL A 30 2.76 0.44 2.46
N CYS A 31 3.60 0.16 1.47
CA CYS A 31 5.05 0.05 1.61
C CYS A 31 5.72 0.99 0.61
N ASP A 32 6.74 1.75 1.04
CA ASP A 32 7.59 2.53 0.15
C ASP A 32 8.98 2.69 0.78
N VAL A 33 10.01 2.81 -0.06
CA VAL A 33 11.38 3.09 0.40
C VAL A 33 11.49 4.48 1.02
N ASP A 34 10.62 5.41 0.62
CA ASP A 34 10.46 6.71 1.25
C ASP A 34 9.45 6.61 2.40
N LYS A 35 9.99 6.47 3.63
CA LYS A 35 9.21 6.33 4.85
C LYS A 35 8.19 7.45 5.06
N LYS A 36 8.56 8.70 4.78
CA LYS A 36 7.66 9.87 4.95
C LYS A 36 6.46 9.77 4.03
N ARG A 37 6.67 9.25 2.82
CA ARG A 37 5.62 9.01 1.84
C ARG A 37 4.70 7.87 2.29
N ALA A 38 5.26 6.74 2.70
CA ALA A 38 4.49 5.62 3.23
C ALA A 38 3.61 6.06 4.42
N GLU A 39 4.17 6.76 5.40
CA GLU A 39 3.45 7.28 6.57
C GLU A 39 2.30 8.23 6.18
N LYS A 40 2.56 9.18 5.27
CA LYS A 40 1.54 10.13 4.80
C LYS A 40 0.35 9.40 4.17
N ILE A 41 0.62 8.44 3.30
CA ILE A 41 -0.41 7.71 2.56
C ILE A 41 -1.17 6.75 3.47
N ALA A 42 -0.46 6.03 4.33
CA ALA A 42 -1.05 5.19 5.37
C ALA A 42 -2.06 5.99 6.22
N LYS A 43 -1.67 7.19 6.68
CA LYS A 43 -2.54 8.07 7.46
C LYS A 43 -3.78 8.53 6.69
N ASN A 44 -3.63 8.88 5.40
CA ASN A 44 -4.74 9.36 4.57
C ASN A 44 -5.85 8.31 4.39
N PHE A 45 -5.49 7.03 4.39
CA PHE A 45 -6.40 5.93 4.08
C PHE A 45 -6.59 4.96 5.24
N ASN A 46 -6.15 5.33 6.45
CA ASN A 46 -6.20 4.50 7.66
C ASN A 46 -5.61 3.09 7.45
N ALA A 47 -4.50 3.00 6.71
CA ALA A 47 -3.75 1.77 6.45
C ALA A 47 -2.49 1.69 7.32
N GLN A 48 -1.86 0.51 7.39
CA GLN A 48 -0.56 0.36 8.04
C GLN A 48 0.58 0.79 7.10
N GLN A 49 1.59 1.47 7.63
CA GLN A 49 2.81 1.78 6.88
C GLN A 49 3.85 0.67 7.09
N PHE A 50 4.59 0.34 6.04
CA PHE A 50 5.68 -0.63 6.07
C PHE A 50 6.91 -0.07 5.36
N SER A 51 8.10 -0.44 5.86
CA SER A 51 9.39 -0.10 5.24
C SER A 51 9.98 -1.25 4.44
N ASP A 52 9.58 -2.48 4.73
CA ASP A 52 9.95 -3.67 3.95
C ASP A 52 8.67 -4.40 3.49
N TYR A 53 8.58 -4.68 2.19
CA TYR A 53 7.43 -5.39 1.61
C TYR A 53 7.30 -6.81 2.18
N LYS A 54 8.39 -7.42 2.66
CA LYS A 54 8.34 -8.73 3.31
C LYS A 54 7.45 -8.75 4.54
N GLU A 55 7.26 -7.59 5.19
CA GLU A 55 6.38 -7.45 6.34
C GLU A 55 4.90 -7.67 5.98
N LEU A 56 4.53 -7.63 4.69
CA LEU A 56 3.18 -7.91 4.19
C LEU A 56 2.93 -9.43 3.98
N ILE A 57 3.99 -10.23 3.86
CA ILE A 57 3.88 -11.67 3.56
C ILE A 57 3.12 -12.37 4.69
N GLY A 58 2.08 -13.12 4.34
CA GLY A 58 1.21 -13.81 5.29
C GLY A 58 0.22 -12.91 6.04
N LYS A 59 0.19 -11.60 5.78
CA LYS A 59 -0.77 -10.65 6.38
C LYS A 59 -1.85 -10.15 5.42
N VAL A 60 -1.61 -10.29 4.11
CA VAL A 60 -2.52 -9.83 3.04
C VAL A 60 -2.86 -10.97 2.08
N ASP A 61 -4.03 -10.87 1.46
CA ASP A 61 -4.52 -11.82 0.44
C ASP A 61 -3.90 -11.51 -0.94
N ALA A 62 -3.60 -10.23 -1.20
CA ALA A 62 -3.02 -9.77 -2.46
C ALA A 62 -2.09 -8.57 -2.26
N VAL A 63 -1.16 -8.40 -3.21
CA VAL A 63 -0.24 -7.26 -3.26
C VAL A 63 -0.33 -6.59 -4.64
N SER A 64 -0.54 -5.28 -4.65
CA SER A 64 -0.39 -4.42 -5.83
C SER A 64 1.02 -3.85 -5.87
N ILE A 65 1.84 -4.30 -6.82
CA ILE A 65 3.22 -3.87 -7.01
C ILE A 65 3.25 -2.70 -8.00
N VAL A 66 3.60 -1.51 -7.51
CA VAL A 66 3.59 -0.24 -8.26
C VAL A 66 4.95 0.47 -8.13
N VAL A 67 6.02 -0.27 -8.40
CA VAL A 67 7.41 0.22 -8.41
C VAL A 67 7.89 0.46 -9.84
N PRO A 68 8.93 1.30 -10.07
CA PRO A 68 9.48 1.51 -11.41
C PRO A 68 9.97 0.21 -12.07
N THR A 69 9.75 0.08 -13.38
CA THR A 69 10.37 -0.96 -14.20
C THR A 69 11.75 -0.49 -14.66
N PRO A 70 12.81 -1.32 -14.57
CA PRO A 70 14.13 -1.00 -15.13
C PRO A 70 14.13 -0.81 -16.64
#